data_AF-A0A2M3ZJK7-F1
#
_entry.id   AF-A0A2M3ZJK7-F1
#
_cell.length_a   1.000
_cell.length_b   1.000
_cell.length_c   1.000
_cell.angle_alpha   90.00
_cell.angle_beta   90.00
_cell.angle_gamma   90.00
#
_symmetry.space_group_name_H-M   'P 1'
#
loop_
_entity.id
_entity.type
_entity.pdbx_description
1 polymer ?
#
loop_
_entity_poly.entity_id
_entity_poly.type
_entity_poly.pdbx_seq_one_letter_code
_entity_poly.pdbx_strand_id
1 'polypeptide(L)'
;EDDEHAQQLKIVKIIRHPQHAFSSRYYDIALMQLERNVTIHPTVAPSCLWLDEEVRFRDLESAGWGQTGFAEERTPILLKVTLKPLQNEHCSPHYASASVRGLRQGLNSHQLCAGDAKMDTCLGDSGGPLHVRLQHNYKVTPFLVGVTSFGKPCGQSHPGVYTRVSSFRRWIIETMQTNGAPEVTDGQFEPYACALRYVHIRQLAVSRVVANETGVFESFDFSRQYITRDFVTEAVELRWRNESSVPSNCMGVIIDHDTVVTLGDCASHEGVHPTQVVHRIRTGYLEDAFAERSYEVKEVVVH
;
A
#
# COMPACT_ATOMS: atom_id res chain seq x y z
N GLU A 1 -6.41 28.83 -12.05
CA GLU A 1 -7.43 27.79 -11.76
C GLU A 1 -6.90 26.68 -10.83
N ASP A 2 -5.58 26.53 -10.62
CA ASP A 2 -4.96 25.48 -9.78
C ASP A 2 -5.36 25.47 -8.28
N ASP A 3 -5.94 26.55 -7.75
CA ASP A 3 -6.28 26.67 -6.32
C ASP A 3 -7.75 26.40 -5.99
N GLU A 4 -8.59 26.04 -6.96
CA GLU A 4 -10.05 25.90 -6.76
C GLU A 4 -10.40 24.91 -5.63
N HIS A 5 -9.57 23.90 -5.41
CA HIS A 5 -9.73 22.89 -4.36
C HIS A 5 -8.69 23.00 -3.22
N ALA A 6 -7.88 24.06 -3.22
CA ALA A 6 -6.92 24.32 -2.16
C ALA A 6 -7.66 24.64 -0.86
N GLN A 7 -7.24 24.01 0.24
CA GLN A 7 -7.84 24.19 1.55
C GLN A 7 -6.80 24.69 2.55
N GLN A 8 -6.92 25.96 2.93
CA GLN A 8 -6.10 26.53 3.99
C GLN A 8 -6.77 26.30 5.34
N LEU A 9 -6.11 25.51 6.21
CA LEU A 9 -6.60 25.11 7.52
C LEU A 9 -5.60 25.51 8.60
N LYS A 10 -6.09 26.00 9.74
CA LYS A 10 -5.21 26.31 10.88
C LYS A 10 -4.74 25.02 11.56
N ILE A 11 -3.51 25.04 12.06
CA ILE A 11 -2.96 23.99 12.93
C ILE A 11 -3.30 24.35 14.37
N VAL A 12 -4.06 23.50 15.06
CA VAL A 12 -4.47 23.71 16.46
C VAL A 12 -3.53 23.02 17.45
N LYS A 13 -2.78 22.01 17.00
CA LYS A 13 -1.84 21.28 17.86
C LYS A 13 -0.67 20.74 17.05
N ILE A 14 0.53 20.83 17.63
CA ILE A 14 1.75 20.22 17.10
C ILE A 14 2.29 19.25 18.15
N ILE A 15 2.45 17.98 17.78
CA ILE A 15 2.90 16.92 18.68
C ILE A 15 4.17 16.32 18.10
N ARG A 16 5.32 16.69 18.67
CA ARG A 16 6.62 16.14 18.28
C ARG A 16 6.85 14.81 18.97
N HIS A 17 7.60 13.92 18.34
CA HIS A 17 8.04 12.69 19.00
C HIS A 17 8.76 13.03 20.32
N PRO A 18 8.46 12.39 21.46
CA PRO A 18 9.03 12.73 22.76
C PRO A 18 10.57 12.66 22.82
N GLN A 19 11.16 11.78 22.02
CA GLN A 19 12.62 11.61 21.93
C GLN A 19 13.29 12.56 20.91
N HIS A 20 12.52 13.39 20.19
CA HIS A 20 13.06 14.36 19.26
C HIS A 20 13.80 15.48 20.01
N ALA A 21 15.01 15.81 19.54
CA ALA A 21 15.76 16.95 20.03
C ALA A 21 16.33 17.74 18.84
N PHE A 22 16.21 19.07 18.86
CA PHE A 22 16.69 19.93 17.77
C PHE A 22 18.20 19.85 17.51
N SER A 23 18.98 19.42 18.50
CA SER A 23 20.42 19.20 18.39
C SER A 23 20.79 17.85 17.75
N SER A 24 19.79 17.02 17.48
CA SER A 24 19.88 15.64 17.02
C SER A 24 19.13 15.46 15.69
N ARG A 25 19.54 14.47 14.89
CA ARG A 25 18.86 14.05 13.66
C ARG A 25 17.97 12.82 13.83
N TYR A 26 17.82 12.34 15.06
CA TYR A 26 17.01 11.16 15.40
C TYR A 26 15.57 11.54 15.76
N TYR A 27 14.66 10.57 15.58
CA TYR A 27 13.24 10.74 15.91
C TYR A 27 12.61 11.97 15.26
N ASP A 28 12.98 12.29 14.02
CA ASP A 28 12.52 13.46 13.28
C ASP A 28 11.13 13.23 12.67
N ILE A 29 10.11 13.25 13.54
CA ILE A 29 8.70 13.10 13.17
C ILE A 29 7.80 13.90 14.12
N ALA A 30 6.71 14.42 13.58
CA ALA A 30 5.68 15.12 14.32
C ALA A 30 4.30 14.88 13.69
N LEU A 31 3.25 14.95 14.49
CA LEU A 31 1.87 15.02 14.03
C LEU A 31 1.34 16.45 14.21
N MET A 32 0.54 16.92 13.26
CA MET A 32 -0.14 18.21 13.33
C MET A 32 -1.65 18.00 13.25
N GLN A 33 -2.37 18.53 14.22
CA GLN A 33 -3.84 18.50 14.24
C GLN A 33 -4.38 19.77 13.61
N LEU A 34 -5.28 19.62 12.65
CA LEU A 34 -5.96 20.71 11.97
C LEU A 34 -7.21 21.15 12.74
N GLU A 35 -7.65 22.40 12.56
CA GLU A 35 -8.83 22.94 13.23
C GLU A 35 -10.14 22.23 12.85
N ARG A 36 -10.17 21.62 11.67
CA ARG A 36 -11.29 20.80 11.16
C ARG A 36 -10.75 19.75 10.17
N ASN A 37 -11.59 18.76 9.87
CA ASN A 37 -11.28 17.77 8.85
C ASN A 37 -11.16 18.42 7.47
N VAL A 38 -10.24 17.89 6.66
CA VAL A 38 -10.16 18.25 5.24
C VAL A 38 -11.44 17.80 4.52
N THR A 39 -11.96 18.65 3.64
CA THR A 39 -12.99 18.26 2.70
C THR A 39 -12.36 17.34 1.66
N ILE A 40 -12.82 16.10 1.63
CA ILE A 40 -12.27 15.07 0.77
C ILE A 40 -12.65 15.35 -0.70
N HIS A 41 -11.69 15.24 -1.60
CA HIS A 41 -11.83 15.49 -3.04
C HIS A 41 -10.89 14.56 -3.82
N PRO A 42 -11.10 14.26 -5.12
CA PRO A 42 -10.15 13.51 -5.93
C PRO A 42 -8.70 14.06 -5.91
N THR A 43 -8.52 15.36 -5.70
CA THR A 43 -7.21 16.01 -5.53
C THR A 43 -6.77 16.15 -4.07
N VAL A 44 -7.66 15.90 -3.10
CA VAL A 44 -7.41 16.01 -1.65
C VAL A 44 -7.91 14.76 -0.94
N ALA A 45 -7.03 13.78 -0.78
CA ALA A 45 -7.34 12.54 -0.08
C ALA A 45 -6.14 12.09 0.78
N PRO A 46 -6.36 11.67 2.04
CA PRO A 46 -5.28 11.20 2.93
C PRO A 46 -4.43 10.12 2.28
N SER A 47 -3.12 10.08 2.55
CA SER A 47 -2.28 8.95 2.14
C SER A 47 -2.51 7.74 3.05
N CYS A 48 -2.28 6.53 2.55
CA CYS A 48 -2.08 5.38 3.41
C CYS A 48 -0.69 5.40 4.04
N LEU A 49 -0.48 4.65 5.11
CA LEU A 49 0.83 4.45 5.74
C LEU A 49 1.37 3.09 5.34
N TRP A 50 2.64 3.03 4.97
CA TRP A 50 3.36 1.76 4.86
C TRP A 50 3.96 1.43 6.23
N LEU A 51 3.33 0.50 6.93
CA LEU A 51 3.69 0.12 8.30
C LEU A 51 4.55 -1.14 8.39
N ASP A 52 4.86 -1.74 7.24
CA ASP A 52 5.77 -2.87 7.14
C ASP A 52 7.22 -2.39 7.30
N GLU A 53 8.05 -3.16 8.01
CA GLU A 53 9.46 -2.79 8.22
C GLU A 53 10.25 -2.82 6.91
N GLU A 54 9.93 -3.80 6.05
CA GLU A 54 10.60 -4.02 4.78
C GLU A 54 10.03 -3.10 3.69
N VAL A 55 10.92 -2.39 3.00
CA VAL A 55 10.58 -1.56 1.83
C VAL A 55 10.90 -2.36 0.58
N ARG A 56 9.95 -3.21 0.16
CA ARG A 56 10.08 -4.15 -0.96
C ARG A 56 9.82 -3.52 -2.34
N PHE A 57 10.01 -2.21 -2.46
CA PHE A 57 9.67 -1.46 -3.65
C PHE A 57 10.93 -1.07 -4.40
N ARG A 58 10.92 -1.25 -5.71
CA ARG A 58 12.04 -0.83 -6.56
C ARG A 58 12.17 0.69 -6.61
N ASP A 59 11.03 1.37 -6.72
CA ASP A 59 10.94 2.79 -6.96
C ASP A 59 9.98 3.42 -5.93
N LEU A 60 10.39 4.55 -5.37
CA LEU A 60 9.63 5.43 -4.51
C LEU A 60 9.49 6.78 -5.20
N GLU A 61 8.42 7.51 -4.92
CA GLU A 61 8.24 8.88 -5.38
C GLU A 61 8.35 9.84 -4.19
N SER A 62 9.06 10.94 -4.37
CA SER A 62 9.00 12.08 -3.47
C SER A 62 8.47 13.29 -4.24
N ALA A 63 7.65 14.10 -3.59
CA ALA A 63 7.02 15.26 -4.20
C ALA A 63 7.12 16.48 -3.28
N GLY A 64 7.31 17.65 -3.87
CA GLY A 64 7.46 18.89 -3.12
C GLY A 64 7.65 20.12 -3.99
N TRP A 65 7.78 21.27 -3.32
CA TRP A 65 7.99 22.60 -3.93
C TRP A 65 9.39 23.15 -3.63
N GLY A 66 10.31 22.26 -3.25
CA GLY A 66 11.68 22.56 -2.92
C GLY A 66 12.45 23.15 -4.10
N GLN A 67 13.69 23.55 -3.83
CA GLN A 67 14.54 24.12 -4.87
C GLN A 67 14.89 23.03 -5.89
N THR A 68 14.98 23.36 -7.18
CA THR A 68 15.43 22.41 -8.22
C THR A 68 16.94 22.34 -8.36
N GLY A 69 17.67 23.25 -7.69
CA GLY A 69 19.11 23.37 -7.75
C GLY A 69 19.67 24.18 -6.57
N PHE A 70 21.00 24.22 -6.48
CA PHE A 70 21.69 24.96 -5.43
C PHE A 70 21.37 26.46 -5.51
N ALA A 71 20.74 27.00 -4.47
CA ALA A 71 20.33 28.40 -4.38
C ALA A 71 19.31 28.87 -5.45
N GLU A 72 18.57 27.95 -6.06
CA GLU A 72 17.45 28.29 -6.96
C GLU A 72 16.20 28.70 -6.17
N GLU A 73 15.32 29.48 -6.79
CA GLU A 73 14.02 29.80 -6.19
C GLU A 73 13.14 28.54 -6.09
N ARG A 74 12.18 28.57 -5.16
CA ARG A 74 11.19 27.49 -5.05
C ARG A 74 10.33 27.46 -6.30
N THR A 75 10.05 26.26 -6.79
CA THR A 75 9.17 26.07 -7.94
C THR A 75 7.72 26.47 -7.59
N PRO A 76 7.02 27.21 -8.46
CA PRO A 76 5.59 27.48 -8.29
C PRO A 76 4.72 26.24 -8.57
N ILE A 77 5.30 25.22 -9.24
CA ILE A 77 4.63 23.97 -9.58
C ILE A 77 5.13 22.83 -8.69
N LEU A 78 4.23 21.93 -8.26
CA LEU A 78 4.61 20.75 -7.50
C LEU A 78 5.45 19.82 -8.39
N LEU A 79 6.68 19.53 -7.97
CA LEU A 79 7.57 18.62 -8.68
C LEU A 79 7.59 17.26 -7.99
N LYS A 80 7.96 16.25 -8.77
CA LYS A 80 8.15 14.89 -8.26
C LYS A 80 9.44 14.28 -8.79
N VAL A 81 10.05 13.43 -7.98
CA VAL A 81 11.25 12.67 -8.33
C VAL A 81 11.05 11.20 -7.97
N THR A 82 11.54 10.31 -8.82
CA THR A 82 11.58 8.88 -8.57
C THR A 82 12.93 8.50 -7.97
N LEU A 83 12.92 7.82 -6.83
CA LEU A 83 14.09 7.47 -6.04
C LEU A 83 14.10 5.97 -5.76
N LYS A 84 15.29 5.41 -5.57
CA LYS A 84 15.45 4.01 -5.18
C LYS A 84 15.71 3.93 -3.68
N PRO A 85 15.04 3.04 -2.93
CA PRO A 85 15.39 2.80 -1.55
C PRO A 85 16.78 2.17 -1.46
N LEU A 86 17.51 2.56 -0.43
CA LEU A 86 18.86 2.08 -0.15
C LEU A 86 18.91 1.54 1.28
N GLN A 87 19.60 0.42 1.44
CA GLN A 87 19.97 -0.10 2.74
C GLN A 87 20.90 0.89 3.45
N ASN A 88 20.75 1.01 4.78
CA ASN A 88 21.46 2.01 5.57
C ASN A 88 22.97 1.79 5.52
N GLU A 89 23.42 0.54 5.33
CA GLU A 89 24.81 0.14 5.17
C GLU A 89 25.46 0.78 3.94
N HIS A 90 24.71 0.88 2.82
CA HIS A 90 25.18 1.53 1.59
C HIS A 90 25.07 3.06 1.66
N CYS A 91 24.19 3.58 2.51
CA CYS A 91 24.00 5.01 2.70
C CYS A 91 24.98 5.62 3.70
N SER A 92 25.36 4.87 4.73
CA SER A 92 26.21 5.31 5.84
C SER A 92 27.54 5.94 5.42
N PRO A 93 28.25 5.45 4.38
CA PRO A 93 29.48 6.08 3.89
C PRO A 93 29.30 7.54 3.44
N HIS A 94 28.10 7.90 2.97
CA HIS A 94 27.79 9.28 2.59
C HIS A 94 27.60 10.19 3.82
N TYR A 95 27.34 9.62 5.00
CA TYR A 95 26.93 10.32 6.22
C TYR A 95 27.84 10.01 7.42
N ALA A 96 29.14 9.81 7.19
CA ALA A 96 30.12 9.60 8.27
C ALA A 96 29.91 10.63 9.40
N SER A 97 29.85 10.17 10.66
CA SER A 97 29.33 10.95 11.81
C SER A 97 30.03 12.30 12.06
N ALA A 98 31.25 12.49 11.55
CA ALA A 98 31.99 13.75 11.58
C ALA A 98 31.49 14.80 10.56
N SER A 99 30.80 14.37 9.49
CA SER A 99 30.37 15.23 8.38
C SER A 99 28.98 15.84 8.56
N VAL A 100 28.15 15.29 9.46
CA VAL A 100 26.78 15.77 9.72
C VAL A 100 26.53 16.03 11.19
N ARG A 101 26.30 17.30 11.53
CA ARG A 101 25.95 17.73 12.89
C ARG A 101 24.64 17.07 13.34
N GLY A 102 24.67 16.46 14.52
CA GLY A 102 23.51 15.81 15.15
C GLY A 102 23.33 14.33 14.80
N LEU A 103 24.23 13.73 14.00
CA LEU A 103 24.20 12.31 13.62
C LEU A 103 25.33 11.52 14.32
N ARG A 104 25.40 11.60 15.65
CA ARG A 104 26.53 11.07 16.44
C ARG A 104 26.65 9.54 16.43
N GLN A 105 25.53 8.83 16.29
CA GLN A 105 25.45 7.37 16.29
C GLN A 105 25.41 6.80 14.87
N GLY A 106 25.63 7.62 13.83
CA GLY A 106 25.40 7.21 12.45
C GLY A 106 23.91 7.10 12.13
N LEU A 107 23.59 6.44 11.00
CA LEU A 107 22.21 6.18 10.59
C LEU A 107 21.59 5.05 11.43
N ASN A 108 20.37 5.27 11.91
CA ASN A 108 19.62 4.33 12.74
C ASN A 108 18.52 3.59 11.94
N SER A 109 17.98 2.50 12.50
CA SER A 109 16.92 1.69 11.87
C SER A 109 15.61 2.46 11.59
N HIS A 110 15.32 3.48 12.40
CA HIS A 110 14.18 4.40 12.20
C HIS A 110 14.43 5.46 11.12
N GLN A 111 15.54 5.35 10.40
CA GLN A 111 15.87 6.14 9.22
C GLN A 111 15.93 5.22 7.99
N LEU A 112 15.57 5.78 6.85
CA LEU A 112 15.54 5.16 5.53
C LEU A 112 16.31 6.06 4.58
N CYS A 113 17.15 5.48 3.74
CA CYS A 113 17.78 6.21 2.65
C CYS A 113 17.06 5.94 1.33
N ALA A 114 16.94 6.99 0.52
CA ALA A 114 16.52 6.87 -0.86
C ALA A 114 17.28 7.86 -1.73
N GLY A 115 17.61 7.46 -2.95
CA GLY A 115 18.34 8.31 -3.88
C GLY A 115 18.29 7.76 -5.28
N ASP A 116 18.71 8.58 -6.24
CA ASP A 116 19.04 8.11 -7.58
C ASP A 116 20.54 8.35 -7.83
N ALA A 117 21.11 7.57 -8.76
CA ALA A 117 22.48 7.74 -9.22
C ALA A 117 22.65 8.95 -10.16
N LYS A 118 21.53 9.55 -10.61
CA LYS A 118 21.50 10.67 -11.56
C LYS A 118 20.76 11.91 -11.06
N MET A 119 19.98 11.81 -9.98
CA MET A 119 19.15 12.89 -9.47
C MET A 119 19.32 13.04 -7.96
N ASP A 120 19.39 14.29 -7.51
CA ASP A 120 19.61 14.69 -6.13
C ASP A 120 18.33 15.34 -5.59
N THR A 121 17.91 14.98 -4.38
CA THR A 121 16.79 15.66 -3.72
C THR A 121 17.32 16.90 -3.01
N CYS A 122 16.89 18.06 -3.48
CA CYS A 122 17.41 19.34 -3.05
C CYS A 122 16.84 19.84 -1.70
N LEU A 123 17.50 20.86 -1.15
CA LEU A 123 17.02 21.56 0.02
C LEU A 123 15.65 22.21 -0.26
N GLY A 124 14.68 22.03 0.64
CA GLY A 124 13.38 22.72 0.55
C GLY A 124 12.15 21.84 0.76
N ASP A 125 12.29 20.52 0.76
CA ASP A 125 11.18 19.56 0.92
C ASP A 125 11.16 18.84 2.28
N SER A 126 11.85 19.37 3.31
CA SER A 126 11.79 18.80 4.67
C SER A 126 10.35 18.67 5.16
N GLY A 127 9.98 17.48 5.67
CA GLY A 127 8.61 17.12 6.03
C GLY A 127 7.76 16.60 4.85
N GLY A 128 8.26 16.67 3.63
CA GLY A 128 7.58 16.17 2.42
C GLY A 128 7.53 14.64 2.36
N PRO A 129 6.57 14.08 1.60
CA PRO A 129 6.36 12.65 1.53
C PRO A 129 7.43 11.92 0.71
N LEU A 130 7.79 10.73 1.15
CA LEU A 130 8.36 9.67 0.33
C LEU A 130 7.33 8.53 0.30
N HIS A 131 6.68 8.33 -0.83
CA HIS A 131 5.60 7.36 -0.97
C HIS A 131 5.87 6.32 -2.05
N VAL A 132 5.16 5.21 -1.99
CA VAL A 132 5.00 4.28 -3.09
C VAL A 132 3.55 4.35 -3.57
N ARG A 133 3.33 4.23 -4.88
CA ARG A 133 1.99 4.21 -5.47
C ARG A 133 1.61 2.77 -5.77
N LEU A 134 0.67 2.23 -4.99
CA LEU A 134 0.21 0.85 -5.14
C LEU A 134 -1.15 0.80 -5.82
N GLN A 135 -1.34 -0.22 -6.65
CA GLN A 135 -2.60 -0.46 -7.33
C GLN A 135 -3.47 -1.43 -6.52
N HIS A 136 -4.71 -1.04 -6.29
CA HIS A 136 -5.75 -1.89 -5.71
C HIS A 136 -7.11 -1.45 -6.26
N ASN A 137 -7.97 -2.40 -6.64
CA ASN A 137 -9.28 -2.13 -7.26
C ASN A 137 -9.22 -1.15 -8.45
N TYR A 138 -8.24 -1.31 -9.34
CA TYR A 138 -8.01 -0.43 -10.50
C TYR A 138 -7.71 1.04 -10.12
N LYS A 139 -7.46 1.31 -8.84
CA LYS A 139 -7.12 2.63 -8.31
C LYS A 139 -5.68 2.67 -7.87
N VAL A 140 -5.08 3.84 -7.96
CA VAL A 140 -3.76 4.12 -7.42
C VAL A 140 -3.92 4.77 -6.05
N THR A 141 -3.35 4.13 -5.04
CA THR A 141 -3.31 4.64 -3.67
C THR A 141 -1.86 4.91 -3.26
N PRO A 142 -1.51 6.15 -2.85
CA PRO A 142 -0.20 6.43 -2.28
C PRO A 142 -0.09 5.85 -0.86
N PHE A 143 1.04 5.23 -0.59
CA PHE A 143 1.46 4.73 0.71
C PHE A 143 2.71 5.48 1.16
N LEU A 144 2.62 6.20 2.26
CA LEU A 144 3.73 6.95 2.84
C LEU A 144 4.70 5.96 3.50
N VAL A 145 5.91 5.89 2.94
CA VAL A 145 7.00 5.02 3.40
C VAL A 145 7.94 5.79 4.32
N GLY A 146 8.21 7.05 3.97
CA GLY A 146 9.11 7.92 4.72
C GLY A 146 8.69 9.38 4.71
N VAL A 147 9.27 10.15 5.63
CA VAL A 147 9.15 11.60 5.70
C VAL A 147 10.52 12.22 5.50
N THR A 148 10.64 13.18 4.59
CA THR A 148 11.92 13.82 4.26
C THR A 148 12.52 14.51 5.48
N SER A 149 13.72 14.13 5.90
CA SER A 149 14.35 14.65 7.12
C SER A 149 15.56 15.53 6.78
N PHE A 150 16.65 14.93 6.29
CA PHE A 150 17.87 15.66 5.94
C PHE A 150 18.59 15.04 4.74
N GLY A 151 19.46 15.84 4.13
CA GLY A 151 20.30 15.44 3.02
C GLY A 151 21.53 16.33 2.92
N LYS A 152 22.40 16.05 1.96
CA LYS A 152 23.50 16.95 1.60
C LYS A 152 23.02 18.04 0.64
N PRO A 153 23.77 19.15 0.50
CA PRO A 153 23.44 20.20 -0.45
C PRO A 153 23.39 19.68 -1.89
N CYS A 154 22.48 20.24 -2.68
CA CYS A 154 22.27 19.94 -4.09
C CYS A 154 23.56 19.96 -4.92
N GLY A 155 23.67 19.05 -5.88
CA GLY A 155 24.68 19.10 -6.96
C GLY A 155 25.73 18.00 -6.88
N GLN A 156 25.58 17.05 -5.96
CA GLN A 156 26.34 15.80 -5.92
C GLN A 156 25.36 14.68 -5.59
N SER A 157 25.31 13.62 -6.40
CA SER A 157 24.35 12.50 -6.28
C SER A 157 24.48 11.77 -4.94
N HIS A 158 23.89 12.32 -3.88
CA HIS A 158 23.87 11.75 -2.53
C HIS A 158 22.46 11.27 -2.20
N PRO A 159 22.33 10.10 -1.56
CA PRO A 159 21.02 9.65 -1.13
C PRO A 159 20.48 10.56 -0.02
N GLY A 160 19.21 10.94 -0.10
CA GLY A 160 18.51 11.64 0.97
C GLY A 160 18.18 10.70 2.13
N VAL A 161 18.06 11.26 3.34
CA VAL A 161 17.66 10.52 4.55
C VAL A 161 16.24 10.93 4.96
N TYR A 162 15.43 9.91 5.17
CA TYR A 162 14.01 9.99 5.49
C TYR A 162 13.76 9.31 6.84
N THR A 163 12.80 9.82 7.60
CA THR A 163 12.27 9.13 8.77
C THR A 163 11.39 7.96 8.32
N ARG A 164 11.72 6.72 8.72
CA ARG A 164 10.98 5.51 8.33
C ARG A 164 9.65 5.45 9.07
N VAL A 165 8.52 5.55 8.37
CA VAL A 165 7.19 5.63 8.99
C VAL A 165 6.87 4.38 9.82
N SER A 166 7.20 3.18 9.33
CA SER A 166 6.90 1.93 10.03
C SER A 166 7.53 1.85 11.43
N SER A 167 8.71 2.43 11.64
CA SER A 167 9.34 2.49 12.97
C SER A 167 8.57 3.33 13.99
N PHE A 168 7.63 4.15 13.55
CA PHE A 168 6.80 5.01 14.40
C PHE A 168 5.34 4.58 14.45
N ARG A 169 4.99 3.41 13.90
CA ARG A 169 3.61 2.85 13.87
C ARG A 169 2.87 3.06 15.19
N ARG A 170 3.46 2.55 16.28
CA ARG A 170 2.87 2.61 17.62
C ARG A 170 2.67 4.05 18.09
N TRP A 171 3.72 4.86 17.99
CA TRP A 171 3.68 6.25 18.42
C TRP A 171 2.64 7.07 17.66
N ILE A 172 2.54 6.90 16.34
CA ILE A 172 1.55 7.59 15.49
C ILE A 172 0.13 7.27 15.99
N ILE A 173 -0.17 5.98 16.15
CA ILE A 173 -1.52 5.50 16.48
C ILE A 173 -1.93 5.90 17.90
N GLU A 174 -1.06 5.67 18.89
CA GLU A 174 -1.31 6.08 20.29
C GLU A 174 -1.46 7.61 20.41
N THR A 175 -0.68 8.36 19.63
CA THR A 175 -0.79 9.83 19.61
C THR A 175 -2.11 10.27 18.98
N MET A 176 -2.58 9.65 17.89
CA MET A 176 -3.88 9.97 17.31
C MET A 176 -5.04 9.69 18.29
N GLN A 177 -5.01 8.53 18.94
CA GLN A 177 -6.03 8.12 19.91
C GLN A 177 -6.14 9.10 21.10
N THR A 178 -4.99 9.49 21.66
CA THR A 178 -4.94 10.41 22.82
C THR A 178 -5.24 11.86 22.46
N ASN A 179 -5.34 12.20 21.17
CA ASN A 179 -5.51 13.57 20.68
C ASN A 179 -6.77 13.78 19.84
N GLY A 180 -7.87 13.10 20.20
CA GLY A 180 -9.20 13.38 19.66
C GLY A 180 -9.65 12.47 18.52
N ALA A 181 -8.96 11.34 18.31
CA ALA A 181 -9.41 10.27 17.41
C ALA A 181 -9.35 8.89 18.11
N PRO A 182 -10.07 8.69 19.25
CA PRO A 182 -10.01 7.46 20.05
C PRO A 182 -10.45 6.20 19.30
N GLU A 183 -11.22 6.35 18.22
CA GLU A 183 -11.69 5.28 17.34
C GLU A 183 -10.63 4.75 16.36
N VAL A 184 -9.46 5.40 16.27
CA VAL A 184 -8.37 4.96 15.41
C VAL A 184 -7.81 3.65 15.91
N THR A 185 -7.67 2.67 15.02
CA THR A 185 -7.09 1.35 15.33
C THR A 185 -6.03 0.98 14.30
N ASP A 186 -5.13 0.06 14.65
CA ASP A 186 -4.14 -0.52 13.71
C ASP A 186 -4.80 -1.00 12.41
N GLY A 187 -5.96 -1.64 12.51
CA GLY A 187 -6.73 -2.17 11.38
C GLY A 187 -7.08 -1.12 10.32
N GLN A 188 -7.18 0.15 10.71
CA GLN A 188 -7.46 1.26 9.78
C GLN A 188 -6.29 1.57 8.85
N PHE A 189 -5.07 1.19 9.23
CA PHE A 189 -3.85 1.40 8.45
C PHE A 189 -3.36 0.13 7.75
N GLU A 190 -4.05 -1.00 7.94
CA GLU A 190 -3.80 -2.20 7.15
C GLU A 190 -3.94 -1.88 5.65
N PRO A 191 -3.01 -2.35 4.78
CA PRO A 191 -2.93 -1.86 3.41
C PRO A 191 -4.23 -1.96 2.61
N TYR A 192 -4.92 -3.08 2.73
CA TYR A 192 -6.22 -3.33 2.10
C TYR A 192 -7.30 -2.37 2.62
N ALA A 193 -7.46 -2.26 3.94
CA ALA A 193 -8.50 -1.44 4.56
C ALA A 193 -8.30 0.04 4.23
N CYS A 194 -7.05 0.52 4.28
CA CYS A 194 -6.72 1.89 3.93
C CYS A 194 -6.95 2.18 2.44
N ALA A 195 -6.56 1.26 1.54
CA ALA A 195 -6.78 1.42 0.10
C ALA A 195 -8.27 1.51 -0.26
N LEU A 196 -9.14 0.83 0.50
CA LEU A 196 -10.59 0.88 0.29
C LEU A 196 -11.28 2.14 0.81
N ARG A 197 -10.78 2.75 1.90
CA ARG A 197 -11.46 3.86 2.60
C ARG A 197 -11.86 5.04 1.69
N TYR A 198 -11.10 5.27 0.62
CA TYR A 198 -11.35 6.35 -0.35
C TYR A 198 -11.36 5.89 -1.81
N VAL A 199 -11.61 4.60 -2.06
CA VAL A 199 -11.48 4.01 -3.41
C VAL A 199 -12.28 4.76 -4.49
N HIS A 200 -13.45 5.28 -4.15
CA HIS A 200 -14.37 5.95 -5.09
C HIS A 200 -13.84 7.28 -5.64
N ILE A 201 -12.95 7.97 -4.92
CA ILE A 201 -12.34 9.25 -5.35
C ILE A 201 -10.91 9.10 -5.85
N ARG A 202 -10.26 7.95 -5.67
CA ARG A 202 -8.87 7.76 -6.11
C ARG A 202 -8.77 7.78 -7.63
N GLN A 203 -7.58 8.18 -8.09
CA GLN A 203 -7.22 8.14 -9.50
C GLN A 203 -7.24 6.69 -10.01
N LEU A 204 -7.80 6.47 -11.20
CA LEU A 204 -7.67 5.20 -11.90
C LEU A 204 -6.21 4.95 -12.27
N ALA A 205 -5.77 3.70 -12.16
CA ALA A 205 -4.47 3.27 -12.67
C ALA A 205 -4.55 3.15 -14.20
N VAL A 206 -4.50 4.29 -14.91
CA VAL A 206 -4.60 4.32 -16.39
C VAL A 206 -3.28 3.93 -17.07
N SER A 207 -2.24 3.62 -16.31
CA SER A 207 -0.96 3.15 -16.84
C SER A 207 -0.96 1.63 -17.01
N ARG A 208 -1.44 1.18 -18.17
CA ARG A 208 -1.21 -0.16 -18.76
C ARG A 208 -1.57 -1.35 -17.86
N VAL A 209 -2.80 -1.84 -18.01
CA VAL A 209 -3.11 -3.22 -17.62
C VAL A 209 -2.54 -4.12 -18.73
N VAL A 210 -1.59 -4.98 -18.38
CA VAL A 210 -1.13 -6.06 -19.28
C VAL A 210 -2.36 -6.96 -19.51
N ALA A 211 -2.90 -6.95 -20.73
CA ALA A 211 -4.12 -7.69 -21.05
C ALA A 211 -3.86 -9.20 -21.27
N ASN A 212 -2.61 -9.63 -21.48
CA ASN A 212 -2.20 -11.04 -21.50
C ASN A 212 -0.66 -11.19 -21.36
N GLU A 213 -0.17 -12.42 -21.14
CA GLU A 213 1.26 -12.76 -20.99
C GLU A 213 2.14 -12.54 -22.25
N THR A 214 1.61 -12.02 -23.37
CA THR A 214 2.36 -11.89 -24.64
C THR A 214 2.95 -10.50 -24.91
N GLY A 215 2.76 -9.52 -24.02
CA GLY A 215 3.49 -8.25 -24.07
C GLY A 215 3.04 -7.23 -25.13
N VAL A 216 1.81 -7.34 -25.66
CA VAL A 216 1.24 -6.35 -26.57
C VAL A 216 0.43 -5.29 -25.77
N PHE A 217 0.73 -4.01 -25.98
CA PHE A 217 0.04 -2.89 -25.33
C PHE A 217 -1.09 -2.34 -26.23
N GLU A 218 -2.32 -2.27 -25.74
CA GLU A 218 -3.39 -1.48 -26.37
C GLU A 218 -3.81 -0.30 -25.48
N SER A 219 -3.96 0.88 -26.09
CA SER A 219 -4.58 2.05 -25.47
C SER A 219 -6.06 2.09 -25.82
N PHE A 220 -6.94 2.04 -24.83
CA PHE A 220 -8.38 2.15 -25.05
C PHE A 220 -8.84 3.62 -25.07
N ASP A 221 -9.46 4.02 -26.18
CA ASP A 221 -10.23 5.26 -26.34
C ASP A 221 -11.64 5.03 -25.79
N PHE A 222 -11.98 5.77 -24.72
CA PHE A 222 -13.27 5.66 -24.01
C PHE A 222 -14.44 6.38 -24.70
N SER A 223 -14.29 6.84 -25.95
CA SER A 223 -15.39 7.42 -26.72
C SER A 223 -16.41 6.38 -27.24
N ARG A 224 -16.19 5.07 -27.03
CA ARG A 224 -17.14 4.01 -27.43
C ARG A 224 -17.47 3.04 -26.29
N GLN A 225 -18.64 3.31 -25.71
CA GLN A 225 -19.62 2.50 -24.94
C GLN A 225 -19.33 0.98 -24.86
N TYR A 226 -19.45 0.25 -23.73
CA TYR A 226 -20.61 -0.03 -22.86
C TYR A 226 -20.13 -0.80 -21.59
N ILE A 227 -20.86 -0.70 -20.47
CA ILE A 227 -20.62 -1.41 -19.19
C ILE A 227 -21.39 -2.74 -19.17
N THR A 228 -20.83 -3.81 -18.60
CA THR A 228 -21.63 -4.89 -18.01
C THR A 228 -21.12 -5.34 -16.64
N ARG A 229 -22.05 -5.49 -15.69
CA ARG A 229 -21.91 -6.21 -14.41
C ARG A 229 -21.76 -7.70 -14.73
N ASP A 230 -20.88 -8.46 -14.08
CA ASP A 230 -21.14 -9.88 -13.78
C ASP A 230 -20.19 -10.52 -12.74
N PHE A 231 -20.75 -11.53 -12.07
CA PHE A 231 -20.40 -12.17 -10.80
C PHE A 231 -19.58 -13.46 -10.99
N VAL A 232 -18.99 -14.01 -9.91
CA VAL A 232 -18.28 -15.31 -9.89
C VAL A 232 -19.17 -16.41 -10.49
N THR A 233 -18.67 -17.12 -11.50
CA THR A 233 -19.48 -18.02 -12.36
C THR A 233 -19.48 -19.48 -11.91
N GLU A 234 -18.51 -19.92 -11.11
CA GLU A 234 -18.31 -21.34 -10.76
C GLU A 234 -17.75 -21.53 -9.34
N ALA A 235 -18.23 -22.55 -8.64
CA ALA A 235 -17.70 -23.01 -7.35
C ALA A 235 -17.88 -24.53 -7.19
N VAL A 236 -16.94 -25.19 -6.50
CA VAL A 236 -16.99 -26.63 -6.23
C VAL A 236 -17.14 -26.91 -4.74
N GLU A 237 -18.09 -27.77 -4.42
CA GLU A 237 -18.41 -28.21 -3.07
C GLU A 237 -18.16 -29.71 -2.93
N LEU A 238 -17.61 -30.13 -1.79
CA LEU A 238 -17.35 -31.54 -1.47
C LEU A 238 -18.43 -32.04 -0.51
N ARG A 239 -19.01 -33.22 -0.79
CA ARG A 239 -20.10 -33.81 0.02
C ARG A 239 -19.77 -35.22 0.51
N TRP A 240 -20.22 -35.51 1.73
CA TRP A 240 -20.07 -36.79 2.42
C TRP A 240 -21.45 -37.45 2.62
N ARG A 241 -21.49 -38.78 2.62
CA ARG A 241 -22.74 -39.55 2.68
C ARG A 241 -23.42 -39.53 4.06
N ASN A 242 -22.69 -39.21 5.13
CA ASN A 242 -23.20 -39.10 6.51
C ASN A 242 -22.79 -37.75 7.10
N GLU A 243 -23.78 -36.88 7.34
CA GLU A 243 -23.57 -35.47 7.72
C GLU A 243 -23.16 -35.24 9.19
N SER A 244 -23.12 -36.29 10.02
CA SER A 244 -23.01 -36.14 11.48
C SER A 244 -21.58 -35.98 12.02
N SER A 245 -20.55 -36.13 11.19
CA SER A 245 -19.14 -36.12 11.63
C SER A 245 -18.20 -35.42 10.65
N VAL A 246 -18.64 -34.33 10.00
CA VAL A 246 -17.83 -33.64 8.98
C VAL A 246 -17.94 -32.12 9.17
N PRO A 247 -16.86 -31.33 8.95
CA PRO A 247 -16.96 -29.87 8.88
C PRO A 247 -17.89 -29.42 7.75
N SER A 248 -18.90 -28.62 8.09
CA SER A 248 -19.75 -27.95 7.09
C SER A 248 -18.93 -26.86 6.39
N ASN A 249 -18.99 -26.81 5.05
CA ASN A 249 -18.37 -25.82 4.15
C ASN A 249 -16.99 -26.17 3.54
N CYS A 250 -16.70 -27.46 3.32
CA CYS A 250 -15.55 -27.85 2.50
C CYS A 250 -15.79 -27.54 1.01
N MET A 251 -14.99 -26.61 0.49
CA MET A 251 -15.01 -26.15 -0.90
C MET A 251 -13.67 -26.47 -1.59
N GLY A 252 -13.69 -26.47 -2.92
CA GLY A 252 -12.50 -26.67 -3.74
C GLY A 252 -12.55 -25.86 -5.03
N VAL A 253 -11.44 -25.88 -5.75
CA VAL A 253 -11.32 -25.27 -7.07
C VAL A 253 -10.79 -26.33 -8.04
N ILE A 254 -11.45 -26.49 -9.18
CA ILE A 254 -10.97 -27.35 -10.26
C ILE A 254 -9.76 -26.64 -10.87
N ILE A 255 -8.60 -27.30 -10.83
CA ILE A 255 -7.36 -26.75 -11.38
C ILE A 255 -6.92 -27.48 -12.66
N ASP A 256 -7.56 -28.62 -12.98
CA ASP A 256 -7.36 -29.38 -14.22
C ASP A 256 -8.58 -30.28 -14.53
N HIS A 257 -8.63 -30.93 -15.70
CA HIS A 257 -9.77 -31.72 -16.20
C HIS A 257 -10.36 -32.76 -15.22
N ASP A 258 -9.57 -33.28 -14.28
CA ASP A 258 -9.98 -34.25 -13.26
C ASP A 258 -9.46 -33.92 -11.84
N THR A 259 -8.91 -32.71 -11.63
CA THR A 259 -8.19 -32.39 -10.40
C THR A 259 -8.84 -31.21 -9.65
N VAL A 260 -9.19 -31.44 -8.38
CA VAL A 260 -9.74 -30.43 -7.48
C VAL A 260 -8.77 -30.17 -6.33
N VAL A 261 -8.38 -28.91 -6.13
CA VAL A 261 -7.61 -28.48 -4.96
C VAL A 261 -8.56 -28.10 -3.84
N THR A 262 -8.33 -28.67 -2.66
CA THR A 262 -9.04 -28.36 -1.41
C THR A 262 -8.07 -28.43 -0.23
N LEU A 263 -8.55 -28.12 0.98
CA LEU A 263 -7.77 -28.27 2.22
C LEU A 263 -7.59 -29.75 2.56
N GLY A 264 -6.45 -30.13 3.15
CA GLY A 264 -6.17 -31.52 3.53
C GLY A 264 -7.23 -32.13 4.46
N ASP A 265 -7.75 -31.34 5.40
CA ASP A 265 -8.84 -31.76 6.31
C ASP A 265 -10.17 -32.01 5.57
N CYS A 266 -10.36 -31.39 4.40
CA CYS A 266 -11.50 -31.60 3.51
C CYS A 266 -11.28 -32.75 2.52
N ALA A 267 -10.05 -33.27 2.40
CA ALA A 267 -9.75 -34.48 1.63
C ALA A 267 -10.00 -35.77 2.44
N SER A 268 -9.89 -35.68 3.77
CA SER A 268 -10.27 -36.75 4.70
C SER A 268 -10.51 -36.21 6.11
N HIS A 269 -11.63 -36.58 6.73
CA HIS A 269 -11.90 -36.28 8.13
C HIS A 269 -12.11 -37.57 8.91
N GLU A 270 -11.29 -37.81 9.94
CA GLU A 270 -11.31 -39.04 10.75
C GLU A 270 -11.27 -40.34 9.93
N GLY A 271 -10.55 -40.33 8.80
CA GLY A 271 -10.45 -41.48 7.88
C GLY A 271 -11.64 -41.67 6.93
N VAL A 272 -12.60 -40.73 6.92
CA VAL A 272 -13.75 -40.73 6.01
C VAL A 272 -13.53 -39.71 4.90
N HIS A 273 -13.67 -40.16 3.66
CA HIS A 273 -13.44 -39.36 2.46
C HIS A 273 -14.73 -38.81 1.85
N PRO A 274 -14.67 -37.66 1.15
CA PRO A 274 -15.80 -37.13 0.42
C PRO A 274 -16.21 -38.12 -0.67
N THR A 275 -17.51 -38.35 -0.80
CA THR A 275 -18.07 -39.34 -1.73
C THR A 275 -18.53 -38.70 -3.04
N GLN A 276 -18.73 -37.39 -3.04
CA GLN A 276 -19.24 -36.66 -4.18
C GLN A 276 -18.57 -35.29 -4.31
N VAL A 277 -18.33 -34.89 -5.56
CA VAL A 277 -17.95 -33.54 -5.94
C VAL A 277 -19.14 -32.90 -6.63
N VAL A 278 -19.63 -31.79 -6.09
CA VAL A 278 -20.77 -31.05 -6.63
C VAL A 278 -20.26 -29.75 -7.25
N HIS A 279 -20.35 -29.67 -8.57
CA HIS A 279 -20.03 -28.47 -9.32
C HIS A 279 -21.29 -27.63 -9.45
N ARG A 280 -21.28 -26.42 -8.88
CA ARG A 280 -22.38 -25.45 -8.99
C ARG A 280 -22.01 -24.40 -10.02
N ILE A 281 -22.72 -24.44 -11.15
CA ILE A 281 -22.54 -23.50 -12.26
C ILE A 281 -23.76 -22.59 -12.29
N ARG A 282 -23.54 -21.28 -12.28
CA ARG A 282 -24.65 -20.33 -12.41
C ARG A 282 -25.29 -20.48 -13.79
N THR A 283 -26.59 -20.76 -13.86
CA THR A 283 -27.30 -21.00 -15.14
C THR A 283 -28.21 -19.86 -15.56
N GLY A 284 -28.20 -18.74 -14.85
CA GLY A 284 -28.97 -17.56 -15.24
C GLY A 284 -28.58 -16.27 -14.53
N TYR A 285 -29.14 -15.16 -15.02
CA TYR A 285 -28.85 -13.79 -14.58
C TYR A 285 -29.53 -13.35 -13.26
N LEU A 286 -30.44 -14.17 -12.70
CA LEU A 286 -31.06 -13.91 -11.39
C LEU A 286 -30.18 -14.42 -10.24
N GLU A 287 -30.33 -13.88 -9.04
CA GLU A 287 -29.39 -14.06 -7.91
C GLU A 287 -29.33 -15.51 -7.35
N ASP A 288 -30.25 -16.42 -7.70
CA ASP A 288 -30.35 -17.76 -7.10
C ASP A 288 -30.42 -18.95 -8.10
N ALA A 289 -30.11 -18.77 -9.39
CA ALA A 289 -30.20 -19.85 -10.39
C ALA A 289 -28.86 -20.57 -10.63
N PHE A 290 -28.70 -21.77 -10.05
CA PHE A 290 -27.54 -22.65 -10.26
C PHE A 290 -27.99 -24.00 -10.86
N ALA A 291 -27.23 -24.51 -11.83
CA ALA A 291 -27.27 -25.94 -12.15
C ALA A 291 -26.18 -26.65 -11.35
N GLU A 292 -26.59 -27.75 -10.72
CA GLU A 292 -25.69 -28.64 -10.00
C GLU A 292 -25.39 -29.85 -10.88
N ARG A 293 -24.10 -30.17 -11.01
CA ARG A 293 -23.67 -31.47 -11.53
C ARG A 293 -22.87 -32.18 -10.46
N SER A 294 -23.35 -33.36 -10.09
CA SER A 294 -22.72 -34.20 -9.07
C SER A 294 -21.96 -35.34 -9.74
N TYR A 295 -20.73 -35.54 -9.30
CA TYR A 295 -19.85 -36.61 -9.77
C TYR A 295 -19.49 -37.50 -8.59
N GLU A 296 -19.56 -38.82 -8.77
CA GLU A 296 -19.13 -39.78 -7.76
C GLU A 296 -17.60 -39.91 -7.76
N VAL A 297 -17.02 -39.87 -6.56
CA VAL A 297 -15.59 -40.08 -6.37
C VAL A 297 -15.30 -41.57 -6.47
N LYS A 298 -14.56 -41.99 -7.51
CA LYS A 298 -14.30 -43.41 -7.82
C LYS A 298 -13.17 -44.03 -6.98
N GLU A 299 -12.14 -43.26 -6.69
CA GLU A 299 -10.97 -43.71 -5.94
C GLU A 299 -10.36 -42.50 -5.22
N VAL A 300 -9.89 -42.70 -3.98
CA VAL A 300 -9.18 -41.69 -3.20
C VAL A 300 -7.85 -42.28 -2.80
N VAL A 301 -6.76 -41.73 -3.33
CA VAL A 301 -5.39 -42.13 -3.01
C VAL A 301 -4.79 -41.06 -2.13
N VAL A 302 -4.44 -41.42 -0.89
CA VAL A 302 -3.76 -40.53 0.06
C VAL A 302 -2.34 -41.06 0.25
N HIS A 303 -1.34 -40.21 0.04
CA HIS A 303 0.06 -40.52 0.32
C HIS A 303 0.45 -40.10 1.73
#